data_AF-A0A368GDS0-F1
#
_entry.id   AF-A0A368GDS0-F1
#
_cell.length_a   1.000
_cell.length_b   1.000
_cell.length_c   1.000
_cell.angle_alpha   90.00
_cell.angle_beta   90.00
_cell.angle_gamma   90.00
#
_symmetry.space_group_name_H-M   'P 1'
#
loop_
_entity.id
_entity.type
_entity.pdbx_description
1 polymer ?
#
loop_
_entity_poly.entity_id
_entity_poly.type
_entity_poly.pdbx_seq_one_letter_code
_entity_poly.pdbx_strand_id
1 'polypeptide(L)'
;MWEYMRNRDVFVNGNRDGVEMVLSKNYAYLMESTSLEFEVSQNCNLTQIGGVLGSKGYGIALQKKSEWTDRISRQILLYQKRGVIEMKKTKWWRSKGATCSGTGSAVKQQRFSLSLHNVAGLFIILGAGLLFGFGTVIIELFIRCRQLAKKENLSFWTELISELRFALNLNKVEDHHSRKKSMKQNGAMAPDPLQHSTQLLHNGNSSVMRRKN
;
A
#
# COMPACT_ATOMS: atom_id res chain seq x y z
N MET A 1 26.06 -19.66 30.30
CA MET A 1 25.10 -20.56 29.62
C MET A 1 25.28 -22.01 30.05
N TRP A 2 26.48 -22.59 29.94
CA TRP A 2 26.74 -23.98 30.36
C TRP A 2 26.34 -24.28 31.82
N GLU A 3 26.79 -23.46 32.78
CA GLU A 3 26.45 -23.66 34.21
C GLU A 3 24.93 -23.64 34.48
N TYR A 4 24.18 -22.87 33.69
CA TYR A 4 22.72 -22.84 33.77
C TYR A 4 22.07 -24.14 33.27
N MET A 5 22.64 -24.75 32.23
CA MET A 5 22.15 -25.99 31.63
C MET A 5 22.56 -27.23 32.42
N ARG A 6 23.79 -27.26 32.97
CA ARG A 6 24.33 -28.41 33.70
C ARG A 6 23.43 -28.87 34.85
N ASN A 7 22.85 -27.92 35.59
CA ASN A 7 22.07 -28.21 36.79
C ASN A 7 20.59 -28.51 36.48
N ARG A 8 20.19 -28.58 35.20
CA ARG A 8 18.83 -28.85 34.77
C ARG A 8 18.80 -30.05 33.82
N ASP A 9 17.68 -30.75 33.81
CA ASP A 9 17.44 -31.84 32.87
C ASP A 9 16.99 -31.28 31.50
N VAL A 10 17.93 -30.65 30.78
CA VAL A 10 17.68 -30.00 29.48
C VAL A 10 18.45 -30.68 28.34
N PHE A 11 19.23 -31.71 28.63
CA PHE A 11 20.02 -32.44 27.65
C PHE A 11 19.21 -33.56 27.03
N VAL A 12 19.44 -33.79 25.75
CA VAL A 12 18.82 -34.90 24.99
C VAL A 12 19.91 -35.82 24.47
N ASN A 13 19.57 -37.09 24.27
CA ASN A 13 20.53 -38.11 23.85
C ASN A 13 20.88 -38.03 22.35
N GLY A 14 20.05 -37.39 21.54
CA GLY A 14 20.30 -37.28 20.10
C GLY A 14 19.51 -36.18 19.40
N ASN A 15 19.89 -35.92 18.14
CA ASN A 15 19.32 -34.85 17.33
C ASN A 15 17.83 -35.04 17.09
N ARG A 16 17.38 -36.27 16.82
CA ARG A 16 15.97 -36.57 16.54
C ARG A 16 15.08 -36.25 17.75
N ASP A 17 15.49 -36.69 18.93
CA ASP A 17 14.76 -36.44 20.17
C ASP A 17 14.75 -34.93 20.51
N GLY A 18 15.86 -34.23 20.20
CA GLY A 18 15.94 -32.77 20.28
C GLY A 18 14.93 -32.07 19.38
N VAL A 19 14.81 -32.48 18.12
CA VAL A 19 13.84 -31.94 17.16
C VAL A 19 12.40 -32.19 17.61
N GLU A 20 12.09 -33.40 18.08
CA GLU A 20 10.76 -33.74 18.60
C GLU A 20 10.41 -32.90 19.84
N MET A 21 11.39 -32.63 20.71
CA MET A 21 11.19 -31.79 21.88
C MET A 21 10.94 -30.31 21.53
N VAL A 22 11.61 -29.80 20.49
CA VAL A 22 11.34 -28.44 19.95
C VAL A 22 9.94 -28.33 19.36
N LEU A 23 9.45 -29.38 18.70
CA LEU A 23 8.11 -29.37 18.10
C LEU A 23 6.99 -29.49 19.14
N SER A 24 7.23 -30.22 20.22
CA SER A 24 6.21 -30.52 21.23
C SER A 24 6.17 -29.52 22.39
N LYS A 25 7.28 -28.86 22.69
CA LYS A 25 7.41 -27.99 23.87
C LYS A 25 8.07 -26.66 23.50
N ASN A 26 7.97 -25.67 24.38
CA ASN A 26 8.70 -24.41 24.26
C ASN A 26 10.19 -24.63 24.62
N TYR A 27 10.92 -25.27 23.72
CA TYR A 27 12.32 -25.65 23.89
C TYR A 27 13.14 -25.17 22.69
N ALA A 28 14.33 -24.64 22.97
CA ALA A 28 15.30 -24.28 21.95
C ALA A 28 16.42 -25.32 21.94
N TYR A 29 16.66 -25.93 20.78
CA TYR A 29 17.69 -26.94 20.62
C TYR A 29 18.89 -26.40 19.84
N LEU A 30 20.08 -26.68 20.35
CA LEU A 30 21.34 -26.34 19.68
C LEU A 30 21.83 -27.58 18.93
N MET A 31 21.92 -27.45 17.61
CA MET A 31 22.40 -28.50 16.71
C MET A 31 23.45 -27.94 15.75
N GLU A 32 24.23 -28.82 15.15
CA GLU A 32 25.17 -28.44 14.10
C GLU A 32 24.45 -27.80 12.90
N SER A 33 25.08 -26.80 12.27
CA SER A 33 24.47 -25.97 11.25
C SER A 33 23.98 -26.75 10.02
N THR A 34 24.71 -27.78 9.59
CA THR A 34 24.35 -28.63 8.45
C THR A 34 23.13 -29.52 8.72
N SER A 35 23.06 -30.09 9.92
CA SER A 35 21.91 -30.86 10.38
C SER A 35 20.70 -29.96 10.61
N LEU A 36 20.90 -28.75 11.14
CA LEU A 36 19.84 -27.76 11.32
C LEU A 36 19.26 -27.30 9.97
N GLU A 37 20.13 -26.98 9.01
CA GLU A 37 19.73 -26.62 7.64
C GLU A 37 18.89 -27.74 7.01
N PHE A 38 19.26 -29.01 7.26
CA PHE A 38 18.49 -30.15 6.81
C PHE A 38 17.10 -30.19 7.46
N GLU A 39 17.00 -30.23 8.79
CA GLU A 39 15.72 -30.38 9.50
C GLU A 39 14.73 -29.23 9.20
N VAL A 40 15.23 -27.99 9.17
CA VAL A 40 14.41 -26.81 8.83
C VAL A 40 13.95 -26.85 7.36
N SER A 41 14.74 -27.44 6.46
CA SER A 41 14.33 -27.62 5.06
C SER A 41 13.27 -28.70 4.87
N GLN A 42 13.20 -29.68 5.76
CA GLN A 42 12.22 -30.78 5.69
C GLN A 42 10.90 -30.41 6.39
N ASN A 43 10.98 -29.67 7.50
CA ASN A 43 9.84 -29.36 8.36
C ASN A 43 9.63 -27.85 8.49
N CYS A 44 8.55 -27.34 7.89
CA CYS A 44 8.25 -25.90 7.87
C CYS A 44 7.86 -25.30 9.24
N ASN A 45 7.59 -26.15 10.23
CA ASN A 45 7.30 -25.73 11.61
C ASN A 45 8.57 -25.39 12.40
N LEU A 46 9.75 -25.75 11.88
CA LEU A 46 11.03 -25.43 12.49
C LEU A 46 11.58 -24.14 11.87
N THR A 47 12.18 -23.30 12.71
CA THR A 47 12.85 -22.08 12.27
C THR A 47 14.22 -21.96 12.91
N GLN A 48 15.21 -21.55 12.11
CA GLN A 48 16.53 -21.21 12.62
C GLN A 48 16.49 -19.79 13.20
N ILE A 49 16.92 -19.66 14.45
CA ILE A 49 17.05 -18.37 15.14
C ILE A 49 18.54 -18.04 15.26
N GLY A 50 18.92 -16.85 14.76
CA GLY A 50 20.29 -16.35 14.85
C GLY A 50 21.26 -16.96 13.83
N GLY A 51 22.54 -16.61 13.99
CA GLY A 51 23.64 -17.06 13.14
C GLY A 51 24.34 -18.32 13.65
N VAL A 52 25.38 -18.74 12.93
CA VAL A 52 26.25 -19.83 13.39
C VAL A 52 27.12 -19.36 14.56
N LEU A 53 27.20 -20.16 15.62
CA LEU A 53 28.00 -19.83 16.82
C LEU A 53 29.51 -20.06 16.64
N GLY A 54 29.91 -20.64 15.51
CA GLY A 54 31.31 -20.87 15.17
C GLY A 54 31.43 -21.62 13.84
N SER A 55 32.67 -21.74 13.36
CA SER A 55 33.02 -22.53 12.20
C SER A 55 33.67 -23.84 12.65
N LYS A 56 32.99 -24.96 12.35
CA LYS A 56 33.55 -26.31 12.45
C LYS A 56 33.44 -26.97 11.08
N GLY A 57 34.35 -27.88 10.80
CA GLY A 57 34.36 -28.63 9.54
C GLY A 57 34.52 -30.12 9.80
N TYR A 58 33.92 -30.93 8.92
CA TYR A 58 34.11 -32.38 8.93
C TYR A 58 35.41 -32.76 8.21
N GLY A 59 36.07 -33.79 8.71
CA GLY A 59 37.25 -34.39 8.10
C GLY A 59 37.16 -35.91 8.10
N ILE A 60 37.88 -36.54 7.17
CA ILE A 60 38.04 -37.98 7.13
C ILE A 60 39.27 -38.34 7.97
N ALA A 61 39.06 -39.06 9.07
CA ALA A 61 40.14 -39.51 9.93
C ALA A 61 40.74 -40.82 9.42
N LEU A 62 42.07 -40.87 9.30
CA LEU A 62 42.83 -42.07 8.99
C LEU A 62 43.77 -42.41 10.15
N GLN A 63 44.23 -43.66 10.22
CA GLN A 63 45.27 -44.06 11.16
C GLN A 63 46.52 -43.18 10.99
N LYS A 64 47.18 -42.87 12.11
CA LYS A 64 48.41 -42.07 12.10
C LYS A 64 49.44 -42.75 11.18
N LYS A 65 50.11 -41.94 10.35
CA LYS A 65 51.12 -42.39 9.36
C LYS A 65 50.57 -43.30 8.24
N SER A 66 49.27 -43.27 7.96
CA SER A 66 48.70 -43.96 6.80
C SER A 66 49.19 -43.35 5.47
N GLU A 67 49.66 -44.19 4.55
CA GLU A 67 50.08 -43.81 3.19
C GLU A 67 48.93 -43.21 2.34
N TRP A 68 47.68 -43.45 2.73
CA TRP A 68 46.49 -42.96 2.02
C TRP A 68 46.13 -41.51 2.31
N THR A 69 46.70 -40.94 3.38
CA THR A 69 46.33 -39.60 3.87
C THR A 69 46.53 -38.53 2.81
N ASP A 70 47.69 -38.53 2.13
CA ASP A 70 48.01 -37.56 1.08
C ASP A 70 47.11 -37.76 -0.15
N ARG A 71 46.95 -39.02 -0.59
CA ARG A 71 46.13 -39.37 -1.75
C ARG A 71 44.67 -38.92 -1.56
N ILE A 72 44.08 -39.19 -0.40
CA ILE A 72 42.69 -38.79 -0.09
C ILE A 72 42.57 -37.28 0.00
N SER A 73 43.51 -36.61 0.68
CA SER A 73 43.50 -35.14 0.82
C SER A 73 43.55 -34.46 -0.55
N ARG A 74 44.40 -34.93 -1.46
CA ARG A 74 44.48 -34.41 -2.83
C ARG A 74 43.17 -34.59 -3.60
N GLN A 75 42.51 -35.74 -3.46
CA GLN A 75 41.23 -35.98 -4.13
C GLN A 75 40.11 -35.10 -3.58
N ILE A 76 40.06 -34.87 -2.26
CA ILE A 76 39.08 -33.95 -1.65
C ILE A 76 39.26 -32.53 -2.22
N LEU A 77 40.49 -32.04 -2.32
CA LEU A 77 40.79 -30.73 -2.91
C LEU A 77 40.34 -30.65 -4.38
N LEU A 78 40.56 -31.72 -5.16
CA LEU A 78 40.08 -31.80 -6.54
C LEU A 78 38.55 -31.79 -6.62
N TYR A 79 37.87 -32.48 -5.70
CA TYR A 79 36.40 -32.52 -5.65
C TYR A 79 35.81 -31.16 -5.26
N GLN A 80 36.46 -30.44 -4.35
CA GLN A 80 36.10 -29.07 -3.99
C GLN A 80 36.33 -28.12 -5.17
N LYS A 81 37.49 -28.18 -5.84
CA LYS A 81 37.80 -27.35 -7.02
C LYS A 81 36.81 -27.58 -8.17
N ARG A 82 36.36 -28.82 -8.36
CA ARG A 82 35.36 -29.19 -9.38
C ARG A 82 33.91 -28.90 -8.95
N GLY A 83 33.66 -28.46 -7.72
CA GLY A 83 32.31 -28.23 -7.20
C GLY A 83 31.47 -29.49 -6.99
N VAL A 84 32.09 -30.68 -7.02
CA VAL A 84 31.38 -31.97 -6.88
C VAL A 84 30.72 -32.08 -5.50
N ILE A 85 31.38 -31.58 -4.46
CA ILE A 85 30.85 -31.59 -3.09
C ILE A 85 29.56 -30.78 -3.00
N GLU A 86 29.52 -29.59 -3.61
CA GLU A 86 28.33 -28.73 -3.60
C GLU A 86 27.17 -29.36 -4.40
N MET A 87 27.48 -29.99 -5.54
CA MET A 87 26.50 -30.76 -6.29
C MET A 87 25.92 -31.91 -5.46
N LYS A 88 26.76 -32.63 -4.70
CA LYS A 88 26.29 -33.69 -3.79
C LYS A 88 25.47 -33.11 -2.64
N LYS A 89 25.90 -32.01 -2.01
CA LYS A 89 25.13 -31.33 -0.95
C LYS A 89 23.75 -30.96 -1.46
N THR A 90 23.67 -30.28 -2.60
CA THR A 90 22.40 -29.89 -3.22
C THR A 90 21.52 -31.11 -3.52
N LYS A 91 22.10 -32.19 -4.05
CA LYS A 91 21.36 -33.42 -4.32
C LYS A 91 20.79 -34.05 -3.05
N TRP A 92 21.54 -34.12 -1.95
CA TRP A 92 21.08 -34.81 -0.74
C TRP A 92 20.22 -33.93 0.18
N TRP A 93 20.50 -32.62 0.27
CA TRP A 93 19.75 -31.68 1.11
C TRP A 93 18.49 -31.14 0.42
N ARG A 94 18.54 -30.79 -0.88
CA ARG A 94 17.39 -30.17 -1.56
C ARG A 94 16.43 -31.18 -2.20
N SER A 95 16.91 -32.35 -2.63
CA SER A 95 16.07 -33.30 -3.39
C SER A 95 15.02 -34.02 -2.55
N LYS A 96 15.10 -33.96 -1.21
CA LYS A 96 14.17 -34.65 -0.32
C LYS A 96 13.23 -33.72 0.46
N GLY A 97 13.48 -32.40 0.42
CA GLY A 97 12.65 -31.43 1.15
C GLY A 97 11.22 -31.45 0.68
N ALA A 98 10.29 -31.49 1.65
CA ALA A 98 8.96 -30.96 1.42
C ALA A 98 9.16 -29.55 0.84
N THR A 99 8.61 -29.28 -0.33
CA THR A 99 8.49 -27.92 -0.83
C THR A 99 7.62 -27.19 0.18
N CYS A 100 8.24 -26.58 1.19
CA CYS A 100 7.59 -25.65 2.09
C CYS A 100 7.10 -24.47 1.24
N SER A 101 5.95 -24.68 0.62
CA SER A 101 5.23 -23.70 -0.19
C SER A 101 4.51 -22.79 0.80
N GLY A 102 5.28 -22.01 1.54
CA GLY A 102 4.77 -21.28 2.69
C GLY A 102 5.90 -20.51 3.36
N THR A 103 6.05 -19.26 2.92
CA THR A 103 6.40 -18.10 3.77
C THR A 103 7.11 -18.44 5.09
N GLY A 104 8.43 -18.60 5.09
CA GLY A 104 9.10 -18.81 6.37
C GLY A 104 10.61 -18.90 6.40
N SER A 105 11.27 -19.32 5.30
CA SER A 105 12.70 -19.69 5.40
C SER A 105 13.52 -19.15 4.26
N ALA A 106 13.61 -17.81 4.18
CA ALA A 106 14.83 -17.14 3.75
C ALA A 106 14.67 -15.63 4.02
N VAL A 107 15.46 -15.11 4.95
CA VAL A 107 15.91 -13.71 4.89
C VAL A 107 16.85 -13.58 3.68
N LYS A 108 16.30 -13.73 2.48
CA LYS A 108 16.90 -13.29 1.22
C LYS A 108 15.86 -12.42 0.57
N GLN A 109 15.93 -11.13 0.90
CA GLN A 109 15.53 -10.03 0.02
C GLN A 109 14.36 -10.41 -0.88
N GLN A 110 13.22 -10.75 -0.27
CA GLN A 110 11.98 -10.84 -1.00
C GLN A 110 11.73 -9.40 -1.42
N ARG A 111 12.17 -9.06 -2.64
CA ARG A 111 11.80 -7.81 -3.32
C ARG A 111 10.34 -7.64 -3.00
N PHE A 112 10.04 -6.54 -2.31
CA PHE A 112 8.74 -6.16 -1.80
C PHE A 112 7.71 -6.33 -2.92
N SER A 113 7.18 -7.55 -3.08
CA SER A 113 6.10 -7.81 -4.00
C SER A 113 4.95 -7.15 -3.30
N LEU A 114 4.62 -5.95 -3.77
CA LEU A 114 3.59 -5.09 -3.28
C LEU A 114 2.26 -5.84 -3.47
N SER A 115 1.97 -6.75 -2.54
CA SER A 115 0.76 -7.56 -2.53
C SER A 115 -0.41 -6.60 -2.46
N LEU A 116 -1.49 -6.87 -3.19
CA LEU A 116 -2.71 -6.05 -3.22
C LEU A 116 -3.21 -5.71 -1.82
N HIS A 117 -2.97 -6.60 -0.85
CA HIS A 117 -3.29 -6.38 0.57
C HIS A 117 -2.59 -5.15 1.18
N ASN A 118 -1.35 -4.84 0.78
CA ASN A 118 -0.60 -3.70 1.29
C ASN A 118 -1.02 -2.37 0.63
N VAL A 119 -1.65 -2.42 -0.55
CA VAL A 119 -2.12 -1.24 -1.31
C VAL A 119 -3.63 -1.01 -1.12
N ALA A 120 -4.33 -1.96 -0.50
CA ALA A 120 -5.77 -1.90 -0.24
C ALA A 120 -6.19 -0.60 0.48
N GLY A 121 -5.34 -0.08 1.38
CA GLY A 121 -5.59 1.18 2.07
C GLY A 121 -5.77 2.38 1.14
N LEU A 122 -5.03 2.46 0.03
CA LEU A 122 -5.16 3.54 -0.95
C LEU A 122 -6.52 3.49 -1.66
N PHE A 123 -6.97 2.30 -2.05
CA PHE A 123 -8.27 2.12 -2.71
C PHE A 123 -9.44 2.47 -1.78
N ILE A 124 -9.34 2.13 -0.49
CA ILE A 124 -10.36 2.47 0.50
C ILE A 124 -10.46 3.98 0.68
N ILE A 125 -9.33 4.68 0.80
CA ILE A 125 -9.31 6.15 0.96
C ILE A 125 -9.86 6.84 -0.29
N LEU A 126 -9.48 6.38 -1.49
CA LEU A 126 -10.01 6.91 -2.75
C LEU A 126 -11.52 6.67 -2.88
N GLY A 127 -12.00 5.47 -2.56
CA GLY A 127 -13.42 5.15 -2.58
C GLY A 127 -14.23 5.99 -1.60
N ALA A 128 -13.74 6.15 -0.37
CA ALA A 128 -14.37 7.00 0.64
C ALA A 128 -14.40 8.47 0.18
N GLY A 129 -13.28 9.01 -0.34
CA GLY A 129 -13.21 10.37 -0.85
C GLY A 129 -14.19 10.64 -2.00
N LEU A 130 -14.36 9.67 -2.91
CA LEU A 130 -15.33 9.77 -4.00
C LEU A 130 -16.78 9.82 -3.47
N LEU A 131 -17.12 8.96 -2.51
CA LEU A 131 -18.46 8.95 -1.91
C LEU A 131 -18.77 10.25 -1.17
N PHE A 132 -17.82 10.78 -0.40
CA PHE A 132 -17.96 12.07 0.29
C PHE A 132 -18.10 13.24 -0.69
N GLY A 133 -17.29 13.27 -1.74
CA GLY A 133 -17.38 14.31 -2.78
C GLY A 133 -18.71 14.27 -3.51
N PHE A 134 -19.15 13.08 -3.92
CA PHE A 134 -20.44 12.89 -4.59
C PHE A 134 -21.62 13.27 -3.69
N GLY A 135 -21.59 12.88 -2.41
CA GLY A 135 -22.60 13.27 -1.43
C GLY A 135 -22.67 14.78 -1.21
N THR A 136 -21.52 15.46 -1.14
CA THR A 136 -21.45 16.92 -1.00
C THR A 136 -22.11 17.63 -2.18
N VAL A 137 -21.87 17.17 -3.41
CA VAL A 137 -22.52 17.70 -4.62
C VAL A 137 -24.02 17.51 -4.60
N ILE A 138 -24.49 16.31 -4.21
CA ILE A 138 -25.94 16.03 -4.12
C ILE A 138 -26.61 16.91 -3.06
N ILE A 139 -26.00 17.09 -1.90
CA ILE A 139 -26.56 17.91 -0.81
C ILE A 139 -26.67 19.38 -1.26
N GLU A 140 -25.61 19.93 -1.86
CA GLU A 140 -25.60 21.29 -2.39
C GLU A 140 -26.68 21.48 -3.48
N LEU A 141 -26.80 20.51 -4.39
CA LEU A 141 -27.85 20.52 -5.42
C LEU A 141 -29.24 20.52 -4.78
N PHE A 142 -29.47 19.68 -3.76
CA PHE A 142 -30.75 19.59 -3.08
C PHE A 142 -31.13 20.87 -2.34
N ILE A 143 -30.15 21.52 -1.69
CA ILE A 143 -30.35 22.81 -1.02
C ILE A 143 -30.68 23.90 -2.05
N ARG A 144 -29.94 23.97 -3.15
CA ARG A 144 -30.21 24.92 -4.24
C ARG A 144 -31.60 24.72 -4.84
N CYS A 145 -31.96 23.48 -5.19
CA CYS A 145 -33.29 23.17 -5.70
C CYS A 145 -34.40 23.52 -4.70
N ARG A 146 -34.20 23.30 -3.39
CA ARG A 146 -35.15 23.73 -2.36
C ARG A 146 -35.28 25.25 -2.25
N GLN A 147 -34.19 25.99 -2.39
CA GLN A 147 -34.22 27.46 -2.39
C GLN A 147 -34.92 28.01 -3.64
N LEU A 148 -34.74 27.38 -4.80
CA LEU A 148 -35.42 27.75 -6.04
C LEU A 148 -36.92 27.42 -6.00
N ALA A 149 -37.29 26.23 -5.51
CA ALA A 149 -38.69 25.82 -5.38
C ALA A 149 -39.49 26.77 -4.45
N LYS A 150 -38.87 27.27 -3.37
CA LYS A 150 -39.48 28.28 -2.49
C LYS A 150 -39.70 29.64 -3.14
N LYS A 151 -38.94 29.99 -4.19
CA LYS A 151 -39.04 31.29 -4.88
C LYS A 151 -40.04 31.28 -6.03
N GLU A 152 -40.21 30.14 -6.74
CA GLU A 152 -40.96 30.14 -8.01
C GLU A 152 -42.12 29.11 -8.12
N ASN A 153 -42.39 28.25 -7.12
CA ASN A 153 -43.56 27.35 -7.12
C ASN A 153 -43.74 26.50 -8.41
N LEU A 154 -42.65 25.93 -8.96
CA LEU A 154 -42.68 25.07 -10.15
C LEU A 154 -41.98 23.72 -9.94
N SER A 155 -42.29 22.76 -10.83
CA SER A 155 -42.06 21.32 -10.66
C SER A 155 -40.58 20.94 -10.51
N PHE A 156 -40.30 20.26 -9.40
CA PHE A 156 -38.98 19.94 -8.86
C PHE A 156 -38.07 19.07 -9.76
N TRP A 157 -38.65 18.22 -10.62
CA TRP A 157 -37.90 17.18 -11.33
C TRP A 157 -37.36 17.60 -12.71
N THR A 158 -38.01 18.56 -13.37
CA THR A 158 -37.64 18.95 -14.75
C THR A 158 -36.38 19.82 -14.79
N GLU A 159 -36.18 20.66 -13.79
CA GLU A 159 -34.99 21.54 -13.69
C GLU A 159 -33.77 20.82 -13.09
N LEU A 160 -34.00 19.83 -12.23
CA LEU A 160 -32.92 19.03 -11.66
C LEU A 160 -32.27 18.14 -12.74
N ILE A 161 -33.07 17.60 -13.67
CA ILE A 161 -32.57 16.79 -14.80
C ILE A 161 -31.88 17.67 -15.85
N SER A 162 -32.31 18.92 -16.07
CA SER A 162 -31.65 19.82 -17.04
C SER A 162 -30.27 20.25 -16.56
N GLU A 163 -30.13 20.64 -15.29
CA GLU A 163 -28.85 21.03 -14.67
C GLU A 163 -27.89 19.83 -14.54
N LEU A 164 -28.38 18.64 -14.19
CA LEU A 164 -27.54 17.44 -14.08
C LEU A 164 -27.08 16.95 -15.47
N ARG A 165 -27.93 17.11 -16.50
CA ARG A 165 -27.57 16.84 -17.90
C ARG A 165 -26.58 17.86 -18.45
N PHE A 166 -26.62 19.11 -17.97
CA PHE A 166 -25.63 20.13 -18.31
C PHE A 166 -24.29 19.86 -17.62
N ALA A 167 -24.29 19.51 -16.33
CA ALA A 167 -23.08 19.14 -15.58
C ALA A 167 -22.39 17.87 -16.09
N LEU A 168 -23.15 16.92 -16.65
CA LEU A 168 -22.60 15.70 -17.28
C LEU A 168 -22.24 15.89 -18.76
N ASN A 169 -22.77 16.90 -19.45
CA ASN A 169 -22.29 17.32 -20.76
C ASN A 169 -21.08 18.25 -20.60
N LEU A 170 -19.90 17.65 -20.43
CA LEU A 170 -18.57 18.31 -20.43
C LEU A 170 -18.17 18.95 -21.78
N ASN A 171 -19.14 19.40 -22.59
CA ASN A 171 -18.89 20.03 -23.89
C ASN A 171 -19.15 21.54 -23.90
N LYS A 172 -19.42 22.16 -22.74
CA LYS A 172 -19.45 23.63 -22.63
C LYS A 172 -18.98 24.10 -21.26
N VAL A 173 -17.65 24.13 -21.10
CA VAL A 173 -17.03 25.08 -20.17
C VAL A 173 -17.09 26.43 -20.86
N GLU A 174 -18.08 27.25 -20.52
CA GLU A 174 -18.11 28.66 -20.90
C GLU A 174 -18.07 29.50 -19.63
N ASP A 175 -17.06 30.37 -19.58
CA ASP A 175 -16.64 31.14 -18.43
C ASP A 175 -17.72 32.05 -17.86
N HIS A 176 -17.75 32.10 -16.53
CA HIS A 176 -18.56 33.05 -15.75
C HIS A 176 -17.96 34.46 -15.84
N HIS A 177 -18.24 35.20 -16.91
CA HIS A 177 -18.07 36.66 -16.88
C HIS A 177 -19.28 37.41 -17.47
N SER A 178 -20.02 38.04 -16.56
CA SER A 178 -20.97 39.14 -16.79
C SER A 178 -22.23 38.88 -17.63
N ARG A 179 -23.38 38.86 -16.94
CA ARG A 179 -24.53 39.66 -17.40
C ARG A 179 -25.41 40.16 -16.25
N LYS A 180 -25.12 41.37 -15.79
CA LYS A 180 -26.14 42.25 -15.19
C LYS A 180 -27.06 42.76 -16.30
N LYS A 181 -28.37 42.74 -16.02
CA LYS A 181 -29.49 43.47 -16.64
C LYS A 181 -29.84 43.16 -18.12
N SER A 182 -30.98 42.48 -18.32
CA SER A 182 -31.92 42.73 -19.41
C SER A 182 -33.23 43.18 -18.75
N MET A 183 -33.55 44.48 -18.74
CA MET A 183 -34.29 45.19 -19.79
C MET A 183 -35.73 44.69 -19.91
N LYS A 184 -36.59 45.38 -19.16
CA LYS A 184 -38.05 45.37 -19.25
C LYS A 184 -38.42 46.35 -20.37
N GLN A 185 -38.83 45.86 -21.54
CA GLN A 185 -39.79 46.51 -22.44
C GLN A 185 -40.07 45.62 -23.66
N ASN A 186 -41.19 44.91 -23.62
CA ASN A 186 -41.93 44.50 -24.80
C ASN A 186 -42.92 45.61 -25.13
N GLY A 187 -43.10 45.89 -26.42
CA GLY A 187 -43.94 46.97 -26.93
C GLY A 187 -45.42 46.80 -26.58
N ALA A 188 -46.08 47.94 -26.45
CA ALA A 188 -47.53 48.04 -26.48
C ALA A 188 -47.94 49.13 -27.49
N MET A 189 -48.85 48.69 -28.36
CA MET A 189 -49.67 49.39 -29.36
C MET A 189 -50.12 50.82 -28.96
N ALA A 190 -50.20 51.72 -29.95
CA ALA A 190 -50.91 53.01 -29.88
C ALA A 190 -52.44 52.81 -29.69
N PRO A 191 -53.23 53.79 -29.17
CA PRO A 191 -53.47 55.09 -29.80
C PRO A 191 -53.40 56.33 -28.88
N ASP A 192 -53.34 57.51 -29.54
CA ASP A 192 -53.50 58.92 -29.12
C ASP A 192 -54.71 59.25 -28.19
N PRO A 193 -54.91 60.50 -27.69
CA PRO A 193 -54.04 61.71 -27.65
C PRO A 193 -54.03 62.44 -26.26
N LEU A 194 -53.32 63.58 -26.23
CA LEU A 194 -53.53 64.80 -25.42
C LEU A 194 -52.53 65.15 -24.31
N GLN A 195 -51.92 66.32 -24.57
CA GLN A 195 -51.69 67.45 -23.66
C GLN A 195 -50.38 67.55 -22.86
N HIS A 196 -49.53 68.41 -23.44
CA HIS A 196 -49.12 69.72 -22.91
C HIS A 196 -47.99 69.78 -21.87
N SER A 197 -47.00 70.61 -22.26
CA SER A 197 -46.27 71.57 -21.42
C SER A 197 -45.18 71.05 -20.49
N THR A 198 -43.92 71.40 -20.76
CA THR A 198 -43.22 72.66 -20.39
C THR A 198 -42.31 72.35 -19.20
N GLN A 199 -41.01 72.10 -19.39
CA GLN A 199 -39.90 73.07 -19.43
C GLN A 199 -39.40 73.50 -18.02
N LEU A 200 -38.06 73.69 -17.93
CA LEU A 200 -37.29 74.52 -16.97
C LEU A 200 -36.87 73.82 -15.64
N LEU A 201 -35.70 74.05 -15.01
CA LEU A 201 -34.53 74.91 -15.21
C LEU A 201 -33.44 74.56 -14.15
N HIS A 202 -32.27 75.21 -14.27
CA HIS A 202 -31.18 75.43 -13.27
C HIS A 202 -30.12 74.31 -13.12
N ASN A 203 -28.86 74.42 -13.55
CA ASN A 203 -27.83 75.50 -13.56
C ASN A 203 -27.33 75.90 -12.15
N GLY A 204 -26.03 75.70 -11.88
CA GLY A 204 -25.34 76.27 -10.71
C GLY A 204 -24.03 75.59 -10.27
N ASN A 205 -22.91 76.16 -10.72
CA ASN A 205 -21.52 75.91 -10.34
C ASN A 205 -21.22 76.17 -8.85
N SER A 206 -20.27 75.42 -8.24
CA SER A 206 -19.07 76.02 -7.61
C SER A 206 -18.13 74.99 -6.94
N SER A 207 -16.86 75.25 -7.16
CA SER A 207 -15.64 74.70 -6.58
C SER A 207 -15.46 75.02 -5.09
N VAL A 208 -14.57 74.28 -4.40
CA VAL A 208 -13.50 74.81 -3.52
C VAL A 208 -12.69 73.67 -2.87
N MET A 209 -11.37 73.78 -2.98
CA MET A 209 -10.31 73.04 -2.28
C MET A 209 -10.33 73.22 -0.74
N ARG A 210 -9.91 72.20 0.03
CA ARG A 210 -8.88 72.38 1.09
C ARG A 210 -8.28 71.04 1.57
N ARG A 211 -7.08 71.18 2.12
CA ARG A 211 -5.99 70.21 2.33
C ARG A 211 -5.70 70.09 3.83
N LYS A 212 -5.07 68.98 4.24
CA LYS A 212 -4.46 68.64 5.57
C LYS A 212 -5.47 68.21 6.65
N ASN A 213 -5.25 67.17 7.45
CA ASN A 213 -4.03 66.45 7.84
C ASN A 213 -3.99 64.99 7.40
#